data_AF-A0A3M1L0X3-F1
#
_entry.id   AF-A0A3M1L0X3-F1
#
_cell.length_a   1.000
_cell.length_b   1.000
_cell.length_c   1.000
_cell.angle_alpha   90.00
_cell.angle_beta   90.00
_cell.angle_gamma   90.00
#
_symmetry.space_group_name_H-M   'P 1'
#
loop_
_entity.id
_entity.type
_entity.pdbx_description
1 polymer ?
#
loop_
_entity_poly.entity_id
_entity_poly.type
_entity_poly.pdbx_seq_one_letter_code
_entity_poly.pdbx_strand_id
1 'polypeptide(L)'
;TEDSNAGMAGPAMIEGGGLGTYHPSEIGPAPVQRANGVIDIVVRDEAQAVAVAKRYLAYFQGDLAEWDAADQRILRHVVPENRRRAYDVRRVLDVLFDAGSVLELRRDFGVGVLTALARVEGRPLGVVANNPMHLGGAIDADASDKAARFMQLCDAFDLPLLYLCDTPGFMVGPDAEKSALVRRASRMFVVAGSMTVPVGTVVLRKGYGLGAQAMALGSFRTPRFIVGWPTSEYGPMGLEGAVKLGFRKEIEAIKDPEEREQLYRQIVAMAYQRGKGLNVAAHFEIDDVIDPAETRAWISTVLTSAPSPARRGGKKRPMIDTW
;
A
#
# COMPACT_ATOMS: atom_id res chain seq x y z
N THR A 1 23.29 0.55 9.18
CA THR A 1 24.00 -0.45 8.34
C THR A 1 23.63 -1.85 8.79
N GLU A 2 24.02 -2.90 8.08
CA GLU A 2 23.69 -4.30 8.41
C GLU A 2 24.29 -4.75 9.75
N ASP A 3 25.41 -4.18 10.15
CA ASP A 3 26.13 -4.40 11.41
C ASP A 3 25.65 -3.52 12.57
N SER A 4 24.63 -2.67 12.35
CA SER A 4 24.11 -1.78 13.38
C SER A 4 23.31 -2.51 14.46
N ASN A 5 23.43 -2.01 15.69
CA ASN A 5 22.65 -2.42 16.85
C ASN A 5 22.00 -1.18 17.45
N ALA A 6 20.69 -1.22 17.65
CA ALA A 6 19.93 -0.10 18.19
C ALA A 6 19.07 -0.58 19.36
N GLY A 7 19.17 0.09 20.50
CA GLY A 7 18.39 -0.23 21.69
C GLY A 7 18.22 1.00 22.57
N MET A 8 17.17 1.00 23.40
CA MET A 8 16.92 2.08 24.35
C MET A 8 17.96 2.12 25.48
N ALA A 9 18.63 0.99 25.73
CA ALA A 9 19.61 0.81 26.79
C ALA A 9 20.83 0.07 26.25
N GLY A 10 22.03 0.50 26.65
CA GLY A 10 23.27 -0.26 26.43
C GLY A 10 23.49 -1.33 27.50
N PRO A 11 24.50 -2.20 27.33
CA PRO A 11 24.76 -3.34 28.24
C PRO A 11 24.82 -2.97 29.73
N ALA A 12 25.52 -1.89 30.07
CA ALA A 12 25.70 -1.46 31.47
C ALA A 12 24.37 -1.11 32.16
N MET A 13 23.41 -0.56 31.42
CA MET A 13 22.09 -0.24 31.97
C MET A 13 21.22 -1.49 32.13
N ILE A 14 21.34 -2.45 31.21
CA ILE A 14 20.62 -3.73 31.29
C ILE A 14 21.12 -4.55 32.49
N GLU A 15 22.43 -4.62 32.67
CA GLU A 15 23.06 -5.27 33.81
C GLU A 15 22.73 -4.56 35.12
N GLY A 16 22.81 -3.22 35.14
CA GLY A 16 22.43 -2.42 36.31
C GLY A 16 20.96 -2.58 36.72
N GLY A 17 20.09 -2.97 35.78
CA GLY A 17 18.69 -3.31 36.04
C GLY A 17 18.45 -4.78 36.45
N GLY A 18 19.50 -5.60 36.54
CA GLY A 18 19.40 -7.02 36.92
C GLY A 18 18.82 -7.93 35.83
N LEU A 19 18.83 -7.51 34.57
CA LEU A 19 18.25 -8.28 33.44
C LEU A 19 19.25 -9.26 32.80
N GLY A 20 20.47 -9.35 33.36
CA GLY A 20 21.57 -10.15 32.86
C GLY A 20 22.62 -9.32 32.11
N THR A 21 23.66 -10.00 31.66
CA THR A 21 24.79 -9.41 30.93
C THR A 21 24.69 -9.83 29.46
N TYR A 22 24.76 -8.86 28.55
CA TYR A 22 24.66 -9.09 27.11
C TYR A 22 25.75 -8.32 26.37
N HIS A 23 26.20 -8.86 25.25
CA HIS A 23 27.10 -8.15 24.35
C HIS A 23 26.33 -7.05 23.58
N PRO A 24 26.95 -5.89 23.24
CA PRO A 24 26.30 -4.86 22.43
C PRO A 24 25.64 -5.37 21.14
N SER A 25 26.22 -6.39 20.50
CA SER A 25 25.70 -6.98 19.26
C SER A 25 24.45 -7.83 19.44
N GLU A 26 24.08 -8.16 20.68
CA GLU A 26 22.86 -8.88 20.99
C GLU A 26 21.68 -7.92 21.23
N ILE A 27 21.97 -6.62 21.38
CA ILE A 27 20.98 -5.61 21.74
C ILE A 27 20.44 -4.93 20.48
N GLY A 28 19.30 -5.42 20.03
CA GLY A 28 18.56 -4.84 18.90
C GLY A 28 19.35 -4.83 17.59
N PRO A 29 19.83 -5.99 17.12
CA PRO A 29 20.54 -6.09 15.85
C PRO A 29 19.65 -5.69 14.67
N ALA A 30 20.25 -5.16 13.60
CA ALA A 30 19.53 -4.65 12.43
C ALA A 30 18.46 -5.60 11.84
N PRO A 31 18.66 -6.95 11.77
CA PRO A 31 17.61 -7.87 11.31
C PRO A 31 16.34 -7.86 12.17
N VAL A 32 16.46 -7.66 13.48
CA VAL A 32 15.33 -7.53 14.39
C VAL A 32 14.68 -6.16 14.19
N GLN A 33 15.48 -5.10 14.12
CA GLN A 33 14.98 -3.73 14.06
C GLN A 33 14.36 -3.34 12.71
N ARG A 34 14.76 -3.99 11.61
CA ARG A 34 14.06 -3.81 10.32
C ARG A 34 12.72 -4.54 10.29
N ALA A 35 12.62 -5.70 10.96
CA ALA A 35 11.42 -6.52 10.97
C ALA A 35 10.33 -5.94 11.88
N ASN A 36 10.70 -5.27 12.96
CA ASN A 36 9.76 -4.62 13.89
C ASN A 36 9.46 -3.14 13.53
N GLY A 37 9.96 -2.64 12.41
CA GLY A 37 9.63 -1.30 11.89
C GLY A 37 10.46 -0.15 12.47
N VAL A 38 11.49 -0.41 13.28
CA VAL A 38 12.39 0.64 13.79
C VAL A 38 13.32 1.16 12.69
N ILE A 39 13.90 0.27 11.86
CA ILE A 39 14.76 0.65 10.74
C ILE A 39 13.96 0.68 9.44
N ASP A 40 13.88 1.86 8.82
CA ASP A 40 13.16 2.07 7.57
C ASP A 40 13.97 1.56 6.35
N ILE A 41 15.29 1.72 6.34
CA ILE A 41 16.17 1.27 5.25
C ILE A 41 17.45 0.64 5.82
N VAL A 42 17.72 -0.62 5.45
CA VAL A 42 18.98 -1.30 5.74
C VAL A 42 19.92 -1.15 4.55
N VAL A 43 21.18 -0.83 4.84
CA VAL A 43 22.25 -0.61 3.86
C VAL A 43 23.50 -1.34 4.33
N ARG A 44 24.37 -1.72 3.38
CA ARG A 44 25.56 -2.55 3.65
C ARG A 44 26.60 -1.80 4.48
N ASP A 45 26.88 -0.54 4.13
CA ASP A 45 27.96 0.25 4.70
C ASP A 45 27.59 1.74 4.85
N GLU A 46 28.46 2.50 5.52
CA GLU A 46 28.27 3.93 5.78
C GLU A 46 28.23 4.77 4.51
N ALA A 47 29.02 4.41 3.49
CA ALA A 47 29.03 5.12 2.21
C ALA A 47 27.67 5.01 1.52
N GLN A 48 27.08 3.81 1.52
CA GLN A 48 25.73 3.58 1.05
C GLN A 48 24.69 4.29 1.93
N ALA A 49 24.88 4.34 3.25
CA ALA A 49 24.00 5.08 4.15
C ALA A 49 23.92 6.58 3.78
N VAL A 50 25.07 7.22 3.52
CA VAL A 50 25.12 8.62 3.07
C VAL A 50 24.46 8.78 1.70
N ALA A 51 24.70 7.87 0.75
CA ALA A 51 24.09 7.93 -0.57
C ALA A 51 22.56 7.81 -0.50
N VAL A 52 22.05 6.87 0.30
CA VAL A 52 20.61 6.69 0.52
C VAL A 52 20.00 7.88 1.27
N ALA A 53 20.68 8.45 2.26
CA ALA A 53 20.23 9.64 2.96
C ALA A 53 20.10 10.84 2.01
N LYS A 54 21.09 11.08 1.13
CA LYS A 54 21.01 12.11 0.09
C LYS A 54 19.83 11.86 -0.85
N ARG A 55 19.64 10.61 -1.29
CA ARG A 55 18.51 10.22 -2.14
C ARG A 55 17.16 10.47 -1.44
N TYR A 56 17.03 10.08 -0.17
CA TYR A 56 15.83 10.31 0.64
C TYR A 56 15.51 11.81 0.75
N LEU A 57 16.51 12.65 1.03
CA LEU A 57 16.32 14.11 1.11
C LEU A 57 15.90 14.71 -0.23
N ALA A 58 16.40 14.18 -1.35
CA ALA A 58 16.11 14.73 -2.68
C ALA A 58 14.62 14.76 -3.03
N TYR A 59 13.80 13.82 -2.55
CA TYR A 59 12.34 13.83 -2.80
C TYR A 59 11.63 15.04 -2.17
N PHE A 60 12.25 15.69 -1.18
CA PHE A 60 11.70 16.86 -0.50
C PHE A 60 12.35 18.18 -0.97
N GLN A 61 13.20 18.14 -2.00
CA GLN A 61 13.95 19.29 -2.51
C GLN A 61 13.42 19.81 -3.85
N GLY A 62 12.35 19.22 -4.38
CA GLY A 62 11.67 19.65 -5.61
C GLY A 62 11.84 18.68 -6.77
N ASP A 63 11.60 19.21 -7.97
CA ASP A 63 11.51 18.46 -9.22
C ASP A 63 12.89 18.26 -9.86
N LEU A 64 13.01 17.21 -10.68
CA LEU A 64 14.19 16.94 -11.51
C LEU A 64 13.87 17.21 -12.98
N ALA A 65 14.77 17.88 -13.69
CA ALA A 65 14.60 18.18 -15.11
C ALA A 65 14.81 16.94 -16.01
N GLU A 66 15.77 16.10 -15.63
CA GLU A 66 16.11 14.88 -16.37
C GLU A 66 15.45 13.67 -15.72
N TRP A 67 14.74 12.91 -16.52
CA TRP A 67 14.08 11.67 -16.13
C TRP A 67 13.93 10.76 -17.35
N ASP A 68 13.79 9.46 -17.10
CA ASP A 68 13.49 8.46 -18.10
C ASP A 68 12.47 7.48 -17.51
N ALA A 69 11.69 6.82 -18.37
CA ALA A 69 10.69 5.84 -17.97
C ALA A 69 10.73 4.63 -18.89
N ALA A 70 10.46 3.46 -18.33
CA ALA A 70 10.34 2.24 -19.12
C ALA A 70 9.17 2.33 -20.12
N ASP A 71 9.14 1.41 -21.09
CA ASP A 71 7.98 1.24 -21.96
C ASP A 71 6.73 0.84 -21.14
N GLN A 72 5.78 1.78 -21.05
CA GLN A 72 4.58 1.62 -20.22
C GLN A 72 3.66 0.49 -20.71
N ARG A 73 3.80 0.03 -21.96
CA ARG A 73 3.04 -1.12 -22.49
C ARG A 73 3.33 -2.41 -21.72
N ILE A 74 4.48 -2.50 -21.05
CA ILE A 74 4.83 -3.63 -20.18
C ILE A 74 3.80 -3.80 -19.06
N LEU A 75 3.20 -2.71 -18.55
CA LEU A 75 2.22 -2.74 -17.46
C LEU A 75 0.99 -3.61 -17.79
N ARG A 76 0.62 -3.72 -19.07
CA ARG A 76 -0.48 -4.57 -19.55
C ARG A 76 -0.30 -6.06 -19.24
N HIS A 77 0.92 -6.48 -18.92
CA HIS A 77 1.29 -7.88 -18.73
C HIS A 77 1.80 -8.20 -17.32
N VAL A 78 1.95 -7.21 -16.45
CA VAL A 78 2.48 -7.44 -15.09
C VAL A 78 1.47 -8.13 -14.20
N VAL A 79 0.19 -7.73 -14.28
CA VAL A 79 -0.90 -8.37 -13.55
C VAL A 79 -1.43 -9.56 -14.36
N PRO A 80 -1.39 -10.79 -13.83
CA PRO A 80 -1.88 -11.95 -14.55
C PRO A 80 -3.40 -11.91 -14.76
N GLU A 81 -3.86 -12.33 -15.94
CA GLU A 81 -5.29 -12.49 -16.23
C GLU A 81 -5.97 -13.51 -15.31
N ASN A 82 -5.24 -14.55 -14.88
CA ASN A 82 -5.73 -15.45 -13.86
C ASN A 82 -5.80 -14.71 -12.51
N ARG A 83 -7.02 -14.37 -12.10
CA ARG A 83 -7.33 -13.62 -10.87
C ARG A 83 -6.76 -14.20 -9.59
N ARG A 84 -6.46 -15.51 -9.53
CA ARG A 84 -5.89 -16.17 -8.33
C ARG A 84 -4.36 -16.18 -8.32
N ARG A 85 -3.71 -15.86 -9.43
CA ARG A 85 -2.25 -15.86 -9.54
C ARG A 85 -1.68 -14.59 -8.92
N ALA A 86 -0.83 -14.74 -7.90
CA ALA A 86 -0.08 -13.61 -7.35
C ALA A 86 0.99 -13.12 -8.32
N TYR A 87 1.43 -11.87 -8.15
CA TYR A 87 2.52 -11.25 -8.88
C TYR A 87 3.29 -10.33 -7.93
N ASP A 88 4.52 -10.00 -8.31
CA ASP A 88 5.33 -9.04 -7.56
C ASP A 88 4.93 -7.61 -7.95
N VAL A 89 4.33 -6.88 -7.01
CA VAL A 89 3.92 -5.49 -7.21
C VAL A 89 5.12 -4.57 -7.46
N ARG A 90 6.33 -4.93 -7.02
CA ARG A 90 7.53 -4.12 -7.30
C ARG A 90 7.81 -4.02 -8.80
N ARG A 91 7.45 -5.03 -9.59
CA ARG A 91 7.52 -4.95 -11.06
C ARG A 91 6.59 -3.89 -11.64
N VAL A 92 5.46 -3.60 -11.00
CA VAL A 92 4.60 -2.47 -11.39
C VAL A 92 5.32 -1.16 -11.10
N LEU A 93 5.92 -1.03 -9.90
CA LEU A 93 6.66 0.16 -9.51
C LEU A 93 7.84 0.44 -10.44
N ASP A 94 8.65 -0.58 -10.74
CA ASP A 94 9.85 -0.47 -11.59
C ASP A 94 9.55 0.03 -13.01
N VAL A 95 8.35 -0.26 -13.52
CA VAL A 95 7.91 0.16 -14.86
C VAL A 95 7.17 1.50 -14.80
N LEU A 96 6.31 1.71 -13.81
CA LEU A 96 5.42 2.87 -13.72
C LEU A 96 6.16 4.18 -13.41
N PHE A 97 7.14 4.11 -12.50
CA PHE A 97 7.87 5.28 -12.02
C PHE A 97 9.13 5.53 -12.85
N ASP A 98 9.69 6.74 -12.71
CA ASP A 98 10.92 7.10 -13.42
C ASP A 98 12.06 6.14 -13.03
N ALA A 99 12.91 5.81 -14.00
CA ALA A 99 13.97 4.83 -13.85
C ALA A 99 14.89 5.19 -12.67
N GLY A 100 15.11 4.24 -11.76
CA GLY A 100 15.94 4.46 -10.57
C GLY A 100 15.36 5.44 -9.54
N SER A 101 14.09 5.85 -9.65
CA SER A 101 13.47 6.79 -8.72
C SER A 101 12.78 6.13 -7.52
N VAL A 102 12.51 4.82 -7.54
CA VAL A 102 11.80 4.14 -6.45
C VAL A 102 12.71 3.89 -5.25
N LEU A 103 12.40 4.50 -4.11
CA LEU A 103 13.03 4.27 -2.81
C LEU A 103 11.99 3.67 -1.85
N GLU A 104 12.02 2.34 -1.71
CA GLU A 104 11.14 1.63 -0.78
C GLU A 104 11.56 1.87 0.69
N LEU A 105 10.57 2.14 1.54
CA LEU A 105 10.73 2.37 2.98
C LEU A 105 10.04 1.27 3.79
N ARG A 106 10.65 0.87 4.92
CA ARG A 106 10.17 -0.20 5.82
C ARG A 106 9.86 -1.49 5.08
N ARG A 107 10.71 -1.92 4.15
CA ARG A 107 10.47 -3.10 3.29
C ARG A 107 10.14 -4.37 4.09
N ASP A 108 10.76 -4.54 5.25
CA ASP A 108 10.68 -5.76 6.07
C ASP A 108 9.62 -5.71 7.18
N PHE A 109 8.91 -4.58 7.34
CA PHE A 109 7.82 -4.40 8.31
C PHE A 109 6.49 -4.14 7.59
N GLY A 110 5.37 -4.64 8.14
CA GLY A 110 4.04 -4.46 7.55
C GLY A 110 3.99 -4.86 6.08
N VAL A 111 4.60 -6.00 5.74
CA VAL A 111 4.97 -6.41 4.36
C VAL A 111 3.77 -6.58 3.40
N GLY A 112 2.54 -6.66 3.93
CA GLY A 112 1.30 -6.65 3.15
C GLY A 112 1.04 -5.33 2.42
N VAL A 113 1.64 -4.24 2.89
CA VAL A 113 1.62 -2.94 2.22
C VAL A 113 3.04 -2.42 2.03
N LEU A 114 3.37 -2.08 0.79
CA LEU A 114 4.59 -1.41 0.39
C LEU A 114 4.39 0.10 0.50
N THR A 115 5.42 0.79 0.99
CA THR A 115 5.50 2.26 1.01
C THR A 115 6.79 2.68 0.33
N ALA A 116 6.74 3.63 -0.61
CA ALA A 116 7.93 4.10 -1.32
C ALA A 116 7.83 5.58 -1.69
N LEU A 117 8.97 6.25 -1.76
CA LEU A 117 9.10 7.53 -2.44
C LEU A 117 9.50 7.26 -3.89
N ALA A 118 8.88 7.94 -4.85
CA ALA A 118 9.14 7.76 -6.27
C ALA A 118 9.05 9.08 -7.03
N ARG A 119 9.28 9.04 -8.36
CA ARG A 119 9.04 10.17 -9.25
C ARG A 119 8.25 9.75 -10.50
N VAL A 120 7.44 10.68 -11.01
CA VAL A 120 6.86 10.64 -12.35
C VAL A 120 7.16 11.96 -13.02
N GLU A 121 7.86 11.90 -14.15
CA GLU A 121 8.29 13.07 -14.91
C GLU A 121 9.13 14.04 -14.06
N GLY A 122 10.02 13.48 -13.25
CA GLY A 122 10.89 14.22 -12.34
C GLY A 122 10.21 14.76 -11.09
N ARG A 123 8.88 14.65 -10.95
CA ARG A 123 8.11 15.19 -9.81
C ARG A 123 7.94 14.14 -8.70
N PRO A 124 8.21 14.47 -7.42
CA PRO A 124 8.19 13.51 -6.33
C PRO A 124 6.78 13.20 -5.85
N LEU A 125 6.55 11.94 -5.47
CA LEU A 125 5.32 11.49 -4.83
C LEU A 125 5.58 10.31 -3.88
N GLY A 126 4.68 10.12 -2.93
CA GLY A 126 4.63 8.90 -2.13
C GLY A 126 3.73 7.85 -2.77
N VAL A 127 4.08 6.58 -2.57
CA VAL A 127 3.39 5.43 -3.15
C VAL A 127 3.02 4.46 -2.04
N VAL A 128 1.76 4.05 -2.00
CA VAL A 128 1.28 2.98 -1.11
C VAL A 128 0.69 1.88 -1.98
N ALA A 129 1.22 0.67 -1.88
CA ALA A 129 0.80 -0.44 -2.74
C ALA A 129 0.53 -1.70 -1.93
N ASN A 130 -0.55 -2.43 -2.23
CA ASN A 130 -0.74 -3.75 -1.63
C ASN A 130 0.28 -4.74 -2.21
N ASN A 131 0.71 -5.71 -1.41
CA ASN A 131 1.57 -6.80 -1.83
C ASN A 131 0.76 -8.11 -1.94
N PRO A 132 0.31 -8.51 -3.14
CA PRO A 132 -0.52 -9.70 -3.31
C PRO A 132 0.20 -11.02 -2.96
N MET A 133 1.53 -11.01 -2.86
CA MET A 133 2.33 -12.18 -2.44
C MET A 133 2.29 -12.41 -0.92
N HIS A 134 1.77 -11.45 -0.14
CA HIS A 134 1.62 -11.57 1.31
C HIS A 134 0.14 -11.53 1.70
N LEU A 135 -0.38 -12.62 2.26
CA LEU A 135 -1.78 -12.74 2.67
C LEU A 135 -2.77 -12.37 1.55
N GLY A 136 -2.39 -12.60 0.29
CA GLY A 136 -3.17 -12.19 -0.87
C GLY A 136 -3.34 -10.67 -1.02
N GLY A 137 -2.55 -9.83 -0.36
CA GLY A 137 -2.69 -8.37 -0.36
C GLY A 137 -3.64 -7.84 0.73
N ALA A 138 -4.07 -8.68 1.67
CA ALA A 138 -4.87 -8.24 2.81
C ALA A 138 -4.07 -7.26 3.67
N ILE A 139 -4.77 -6.27 4.22
CA ILE A 139 -4.18 -5.24 5.08
C ILE A 139 -4.30 -5.70 6.53
N ASP A 140 -3.18 -6.10 7.13
CA ASP A 140 -3.09 -6.43 8.54
C ASP A 140 -2.74 -5.20 9.40
N ALA A 141 -2.52 -5.43 10.69
CA ALA A 141 -2.33 -4.36 11.64
C ALA A 141 -0.98 -3.64 11.47
N ASP A 142 0.10 -4.37 11.15
CA ASP A 142 1.42 -3.77 10.89
C ASP A 142 1.42 -3.00 9.57
N ALA A 143 0.79 -3.53 8.53
CA ALA A 143 0.59 -2.84 7.27
C ALA A 143 -0.26 -1.56 7.44
N SER A 144 -1.28 -1.61 8.31
CA SER A 144 -2.12 -0.45 8.62
C SER A 144 -1.34 0.69 9.27
N ASP A 145 -0.50 0.38 10.27
CA ASP A 145 0.35 1.37 10.92
C ASP A 145 1.39 1.94 9.97
N LYS A 146 2.06 1.07 9.20
CA LYS A 146 3.02 1.47 8.17
C LYS A 146 2.41 2.45 7.17
N ALA A 147 1.23 2.13 6.64
CA ALA A 147 0.52 3.01 5.72
C ALA A 147 0.14 4.34 6.39
N ALA A 148 -0.44 4.31 7.60
CA ALA A 148 -0.89 5.50 8.31
C ALA A 148 0.26 6.46 8.65
N ARG A 149 1.43 5.96 9.05
CA ARG A 149 2.63 6.79 9.27
C ARG A 149 3.15 7.38 7.96
N PHE A 150 3.22 6.58 6.90
CA PHE A 150 3.71 7.05 5.61
C PHE A 150 2.80 8.12 4.99
N MET A 151 1.49 7.99 5.16
CA MET A 151 0.51 9.03 4.81
C MET A 151 0.80 10.35 5.52
N GLN A 152 1.10 10.32 6.82
CA GLN A 152 1.47 11.52 7.57
C GLN A 152 2.79 12.13 7.10
N LEU A 153 3.79 11.31 6.77
CA LEU A 153 5.06 11.77 6.21
C LEU A 153 4.82 12.53 4.90
N CYS A 154 4.09 11.93 3.97
CA CYS A 154 3.83 12.55 2.67
C CYS A 154 3.00 13.83 2.82
N ASP A 155 1.94 13.80 3.64
CA ASP A 155 1.15 14.99 3.91
C ASP A 155 2.00 16.11 4.53
N ALA A 156 2.84 15.80 5.53
CA ALA A 156 3.66 16.78 6.25
C ALA A 156 4.62 17.57 5.35
N PHE A 157 5.08 16.97 4.25
CA PHE A 157 6.01 17.57 3.30
C PHE A 157 5.39 17.85 1.93
N ASP A 158 4.05 17.91 1.85
CA ASP A 158 3.31 18.22 0.63
C ASP A 158 3.62 17.32 -0.56
N LEU A 159 3.97 16.06 -0.30
CA LEU A 159 4.11 15.06 -1.35
C LEU A 159 2.72 14.49 -1.69
N PRO A 160 2.28 14.57 -2.96
CA PRO A 160 1.10 13.85 -3.41
C PRO A 160 1.23 12.35 -3.17
N LEU A 161 0.10 11.65 -3.02
CA LEU A 161 0.09 10.19 -2.86
C LEU A 161 -0.54 9.49 -4.06
N LEU A 162 0.03 8.34 -4.41
CA LEU A 162 -0.60 7.36 -5.28
C LEU A 162 -0.82 6.07 -4.52
N TYR A 163 -2.06 5.60 -4.51
CA TYR A 163 -2.39 4.25 -4.06
C TYR A 163 -2.44 3.29 -5.26
N LEU A 164 -1.72 2.18 -5.15
CA LEU A 164 -1.82 1.03 -6.07
C LEU A 164 -2.59 -0.09 -5.35
N CYS A 165 -3.89 -0.17 -5.61
CA CYS A 165 -4.81 -1.02 -4.88
C CYS A 165 -4.92 -2.42 -5.52
N ASP A 166 -4.60 -3.46 -4.75
CA ASP A 166 -4.87 -4.87 -5.07
C ASP A 166 -5.10 -5.64 -3.76
N THR A 167 -6.19 -5.32 -3.08
CA THR A 167 -6.49 -5.85 -1.75
C THR A 167 -7.85 -6.59 -1.69
N PRO A 168 -7.92 -7.74 -1.00
CA PRO A 168 -9.17 -8.37 -0.60
C PRO A 168 -9.86 -7.66 0.59
N GLY A 169 -9.25 -6.61 1.13
CA GLY A 169 -9.73 -5.87 2.30
C GLY A 169 -8.77 -5.96 3.49
N PHE A 170 -9.26 -5.59 4.67
CA PHE A 170 -8.53 -5.85 5.91
C PHE A 170 -8.44 -7.35 6.18
N MET A 171 -7.40 -7.75 6.90
CA MET A 171 -7.32 -9.10 7.46
C MET A 171 -8.49 -9.35 8.40
N VAL A 172 -8.87 -10.61 8.59
CA VAL A 172 -9.99 -11.00 9.45
C VAL A 172 -9.63 -12.24 10.25
N GLY A 173 -10.41 -12.47 11.30
CA GLY A 173 -10.34 -13.68 12.11
C GLY A 173 -9.73 -13.44 13.49
N PRO A 174 -9.96 -14.34 14.46
CA PRO A 174 -9.61 -14.11 15.86
C PRO A 174 -8.13 -13.78 16.09
N ASP A 175 -7.22 -14.39 15.32
CA ASP A 175 -5.79 -14.13 15.45
C ASP A 175 -5.39 -12.74 14.98
N ALA A 176 -6.04 -12.23 13.94
CA ALA A 176 -5.83 -10.86 13.48
C ALA A 176 -6.31 -9.85 14.54
N GLU A 177 -7.44 -10.12 15.19
CA GLU A 177 -8.01 -9.24 16.22
C GLU A 177 -7.13 -9.12 17.47
N LYS A 178 -6.34 -10.14 17.82
CA LYS A 178 -5.37 -10.08 18.93
C LYS A 178 -4.33 -8.98 18.76
N SER A 179 -4.06 -8.54 17.52
CA SER A 179 -3.13 -7.46 17.22
C SER A 179 -3.73 -6.06 17.39
N ALA A 180 -4.96 -5.95 17.94
CA ALA A 180 -5.75 -4.72 18.00
C ALA A 180 -6.06 -4.15 16.60
N LEU A 181 -6.38 -5.03 15.66
CA LEU A 181 -6.59 -4.70 14.25
C LEU A 181 -7.61 -3.57 14.08
N VAL A 182 -8.77 -3.61 14.75
CA VAL A 182 -9.79 -2.55 14.68
C VAL A 182 -9.18 -1.16 14.90
N ARG A 183 -8.38 -0.99 15.95
CA ARG A 183 -7.74 0.31 16.27
C ARG A 183 -6.70 0.68 15.23
N ARG A 184 -5.85 -0.26 14.83
CA ARG A 184 -4.71 -0.02 13.93
C ARG A 184 -5.16 0.25 12.49
N ALA A 185 -6.12 -0.52 11.98
CA ALA A 185 -6.80 -0.28 10.70
C ALA A 185 -7.52 1.08 10.69
N SER A 186 -8.18 1.46 11.79
CA SER A 186 -8.85 2.77 11.92
C SER A 186 -7.90 3.95 11.75
N ARG A 187 -6.59 3.80 12.04
CA ARG A 187 -5.61 4.87 11.84
C ARG A 187 -5.55 5.34 10.39
N MET A 188 -5.70 4.44 9.41
CA MET A 188 -5.71 4.84 8.00
C MET A 188 -6.85 5.82 7.70
N PHE A 189 -8.05 5.57 8.23
CA PHE A 189 -9.20 6.47 8.07
C PHE A 189 -9.03 7.79 8.82
N VAL A 190 -8.56 7.73 10.07
CA VAL A 190 -8.34 8.93 10.90
C VAL A 190 -7.28 9.83 10.28
N VAL A 191 -6.16 9.26 9.79
CA VAL A 191 -5.13 10.04 9.09
C VAL A 191 -5.70 10.61 7.79
N ALA A 192 -6.40 9.80 6.98
CA ALA A 192 -7.02 10.23 5.73
C ALA A 192 -7.93 11.46 5.92
N GLY A 193 -8.75 11.48 6.97
CA GLY A 193 -9.63 12.62 7.27
C GLY A 193 -8.92 13.94 7.60
N SER A 194 -7.60 13.91 7.81
CA SER A 194 -6.76 15.09 8.06
C SER A 194 -5.78 15.41 6.93
N MET A 195 -5.80 14.65 5.83
CA MET A 195 -4.89 14.85 4.71
C MET A 195 -5.34 16.01 3.84
N THR A 196 -4.36 16.73 3.28
CA THR A 196 -4.60 17.89 2.41
C THR A 196 -3.79 17.83 1.11
N VAL A 197 -2.87 16.89 0.98
CA VAL A 197 -2.20 16.61 -0.29
C VAL A 197 -3.14 15.91 -1.26
N PRO A 198 -3.02 16.14 -2.59
CA PRO A 198 -3.80 15.39 -3.56
C PRO A 198 -3.42 13.92 -3.55
N VAL A 199 -4.42 13.07 -3.75
CA VAL A 199 -4.26 11.62 -3.75
C VAL A 199 -4.98 11.03 -4.96
N GLY A 200 -4.31 10.13 -5.67
CA GLY A 200 -4.92 9.29 -6.71
C GLY A 200 -4.91 7.82 -6.30
N THR A 201 -5.90 7.06 -6.77
CA THR A 201 -5.95 5.61 -6.58
C THR A 201 -6.04 4.91 -7.94
N VAL A 202 -5.18 3.93 -8.15
CA VAL A 202 -5.20 3.02 -9.30
C VAL A 202 -5.47 1.62 -8.79
N VAL A 203 -6.59 1.03 -9.16
CA VAL A 203 -6.95 -0.34 -8.79
C VAL A 203 -6.38 -1.29 -9.83
N LEU A 204 -5.29 -1.97 -9.47
CA LEU A 204 -4.57 -2.89 -10.35
C LEU A 204 -5.40 -4.15 -10.61
N ARG A 205 -6.05 -4.67 -9.57
CA ARG A 205 -6.93 -5.83 -9.66
C ARG A 205 -8.01 -5.80 -8.57
N LYS A 206 -7.71 -6.13 -7.32
CA LYS A 206 -8.76 -6.26 -6.30
C LYS A 206 -9.04 -4.95 -5.56
N GLY A 207 -10.30 -4.54 -5.52
CA GLY A 207 -10.81 -3.42 -4.73
C GLY A 207 -11.98 -3.86 -3.83
N TYR A 208 -11.70 -4.65 -2.79
CA TYR A 208 -12.73 -5.19 -1.90
C TYR A 208 -12.83 -4.52 -0.52
N GLY A 209 -14.07 -4.25 -0.12
CA GLY A 209 -14.47 -3.89 1.25
C GLY A 209 -13.79 -2.64 1.82
N LEU A 210 -13.81 -2.55 3.16
CA LEU A 210 -13.27 -1.40 3.89
C LEU A 210 -11.75 -1.21 3.68
N GLY A 211 -11.00 -2.29 3.40
CA GLY A 211 -9.57 -2.18 3.12
C GLY A 211 -9.29 -1.47 1.79
N ALA A 212 -10.07 -1.75 0.74
CA ALA A 212 -9.97 -1.00 -0.52
C ALA A 212 -10.41 0.45 -0.34
N GLN A 213 -11.45 0.71 0.46
CA GLN A 213 -11.84 2.07 0.81
C GLN A 213 -10.73 2.80 1.57
N ALA A 214 -10.02 2.15 2.50
CA ALA A 214 -8.85 2.73 3.17
C ALA A 214 -7.71 3.04 2.18
N MET A 215 -7.53 2.21 1.14
CA MET A 215 -6.64 2.46 -0.02
C MET A 215 -7.17 3.53 -1.00
N ALA A 216 -8.22 4.25 -0.61
CA ALA A 216 -8.81 5.37 -1.32
C ALA A 216 -9.26 6.47 -0.33
N LEU A 217 -8.48 6.69 0.73
CA LEU A 217 -8.76 7.71 1.76
C LEU A 217 -10.12 7.57 2.48
N GLY A 218 -10.66 6.36 2.54
CA GLY A 218 -11.89 6.01 3.25
C GLY A 218 -13.12 5.83 2.37
N SER A 219 -13.08 6.27 1.10
CA SER A 219 -14.15 6.05 0.12
C SER A 219 -13.64 6.29 -1.29
N PHE A 220 -14.11 5.53 -2.28
CA PHE A 220 -13.72 5.72 -3.69
C PHE A 220 -14.04 7.10 -4.27
N ARG A 221 -14.88 7.90 -3.60
CA ARG A 221 -15.18 9.28 -4.00
C ARG A 221 -14.25 10.35 -3.41
N THR A 222 -13.35 9.95 -2.52
CA THR A 222 -12.46 10.88 -1.79
C THR A 222 -11.22 11.27 -2.59
N PRO A 223 -10.52 10.35 -3.29
CA PRO A 223 -9.36 10.68 -4.08
C PRO A 223 -9.69 11.67 -5.20
N ARG A 224 -8.66 12.35 -5.70
CA ARG A 224 -8.78 13.24 -6.87
C ARG A 224 -9.22 12.47 -8.12
N PHE A 225 -8.73 11.24 -8.24
CA PHE A 225 -9.23 10.26 -9.18
C PHE A 225 -9.16 8.87 -8.56
N ILE A 226 -10.06 7.99 -8.98
CA ILE A 226 -9.93 6.55 -8.85
C ILE A 226 -10.17 5.89 -10.20
N VAL A 227 -9.17 5.17 -10.70
CA VAL A 227 -9.25 4.46 -11.98
C VAL A 227 -8.89 2.99 -11.79
N GLY A 228 -9.51 2.13 -12.57
CA GLY A 228 -9.20 0.71 -12.60
C GLY A 228 -8.38 0.34 -13.82
N TRP A 229 -7.51 -0.66 -13.71
CA TRP A 229 -7.05 -1.40 -14.88
C TRP A 229 -8.16 -2.34 -15.40
N PRO A 230 -8.06 -2.89 -16.62
CA PRO A 230 -9.08 -3.82 -17.15
C PRO A 230 -9.23 -5.09 -16.31
N THR A 231 -8.20 -5.45 -15.56
CA THR A 231 -8.17 -6.53 -14.58
C THR A 231 -8.89 -6.21 -13.27
N SER A 232 -9.37 -4.97 -13.08
CA SER A 232 -9.97 -4.55 -11.82
C SER A 232 -11.31 -5.24 -11.52
N GLU A 233 -11.48 -5.63 -10.27
CA GLU A 233 -12.63 -6.28 -9.71
C GLU A 233 -12.93 -5.75 -8.30
N TYR A 234 -14.22 -5.59 -8.00
CA TYR A 234 -14.70 -4.88 -6.83
C TYR A 234 -15.82 -5.66 -6.13
N GLY A 235 -16.07 -5.30 -4.88
CA GLY A 235 -17.17 -5.85 -4.10
C GLY A 235 -17.07 -5.55 -2.61
N PRO A 236 -18.10 -5.90 -1.82
CA PRO A 236 -18.12 -5.62 -0.39
C PRO A 236 -17.11 -6.47 0.42
N MET A 237 -16.76 -7.65 -0.11
CA MET A 237 -15.77 -8.58 0.43
C MET A 237 -15.34 -9.53 -0.70
N GLY A 238 -14.40 -10.44 -0.44
CA GLY A 238 -14.01 -11.46 -1.42
C GLY A 238 -15.23 -12.25 -1.94
N LEU A 239 -15.36 -12.35 -3.26
CA LEU A 239 -16.57 -12.85 -3.94
C LEU A 239 -16.94 -14.27 -3.48
N GLU A 240 -15.96 -15.17 -3.37
CA GLU A 240 -16.19 -16.52 -2.88
C GLU A 240 -16.79 -16.56 -1.47
N GLY A 241 -16.35 -15.64 -0.59
CA GLY A 241 -16.87 -15.50 0.77
C GLY A 241 -18.28 -14.91 0.79
N ALA A 242 -18.53 -13.87 -0.02
CA ALA A 242 -19.84 -13.26 -0.16
C ALA A 242 -20.91 -14.26 -0.62
N VAL A 243 -20.58 -15.10 -1.62
CA VAL A 243 -21.51 -16.12 -2.12
C VAL A 243 -21.79 -17.19 -1.08
N LYS A 244 -20.75 -17.71 -0.40
CA LYS A 244 -20.92 -18.72 0.67
C LYS A 244 -21.75 -18.22 1.84
N LEU A 245 -21.76 -16.92 2.11
CA LEU A 245 -22.55 -16.33 3.17
C LEU A 245 -23.98 -16.01 2.71
N GLY A 246 -24.11 -15.34 1.57
CA GLY A 246 -25.40 -14.84 1.06
C GLY A 246 -26.33 -15.93 0.53
N PHE A 247 -25.77 -17.00 -0.04
CA PHE A 247 -26.53 -18.11 -0.65
C PHE A 247 -26.38 -19.41 0.13
N ARG A 248 -26.03 -19.34 1.42
CA ARG A 248 -25.76 -20.53 2.23
C ARG A 248 -26.92 -21.51 2.22
N LYS A 249 -28.15 -21.00 2.45
CA LYS A 249 -29.35 -21.84 2.57
C LYS A 249 -29.68 -22.52 1.25
N GLU A 250 -29.58 -21.80 0.14
CA GLU A 250 -29.85 -22.29 -1.20
C GLU A 250 -28.83 -23.35 -1.61
N ILE A 251 -27.54 -23.12 -1.33
CA ILE A 251 -26.45 -24.06 -1.64
C ILE A 251 -26.53 -25.31 -0.76
N GLU A 252 -26.83 -25.17 0.53
CA GLU A 252 -26.95 -26.31 1.46
C GLU A 252 -28.22 -27.15 1.23
N ALA A 253 -29.27 -26.57 0.64
CA ALA A 253 -30.49 -27.30 0.29
C ALA A 253 -30.29 -28.30 -0.87
N ILE A 254 -29.24 -28.13 -1.68
CA ILE A 254 -28.93 -29.01 -2.80
C ILE A 254 -28.20 -30.25 -2.29
N LYS A 255 -28.80 -31.43 -2.51
CA LYS A 255 -28.27 -32.71 -2.06
C LYS A 255 -27.16 -33.24 -2.98
N ASP A 256 -27.27 -32.98 -4.28
CA ASP A 256 -26.27 -33.41 -5.26
C ASP A 256 -25.02 -32.51 -5.16
N PRO A 257 -23.83 -33.07 -4.82
CA PRO A 257 -22.60 -32.31 -4.75
C PRO A 257 -22.21 -31.62 -6.07
N GLU A 258 -22.51 -32.22 -7.23
CA GLU A 258 -22.16 -31.65 -8.53
C GLU A 258 -23.04 -30.44 -8.86
N GLU A 259 -24.36 -30.58 -8.72
CA GLU A 259 -25.32 -29.49 -8.90
C GLU A 259 -25.02 -28.31 -7.95
N ARG A 260 -24.66 -28.61 -6.70
CA ARG A 260 -24.28 -27.61 -5.69
C ARG A 260 -23.04 -26.82 -6.10
N GLU A 261 -22.00 -27.51 -6.56
CA GLU A 261 -20.77 -26.88 -7.03
C GLU A 261 -21.01 -26.06 -8.30
N GLN A 262 -21.86 -26.55 -9.20
CA GLN A 262 -22.23 -25.84 -10.42
C GLN A 262 -22.96 -24.52 -10.10
N LEU A 263 -23.97 -24.55 -9.22
CA LEU A 263 -24.67 -23.35 -8.78
C LEU A 263 -23.71 -22.37 -8.09
N TYR A 264 -22.85 -22.85 -7.20
CA TYR A 264 -21.85 -22.02 -6.53
C TYR A 264 -20.96 -21.28 -7.55
N ARG A 265 -20.43 -21.99 -8.54
CA ARG A 265 -19.61 -21.40 -9.61
C ARG A 265 -20.39 -20.38 -10.44
N GLN A 266 -21.65 -20.67 -10.76
CA GLN A 266 -22.52 -19.75 -11.50
C GLN A 266 -22.73 -18.44 -10.73
N ILE A 267 -23.04 -18.50 -9.43
CA ILE A 267 -23.26 -17.30 -8.61
C ILE A 267 -21.97 -16.51 -8.45
N VAL A 268 -20.82 -17.17 -8.24
CA VAL A 268 -19.51 -16.48 -8.20
C VAL A 268 -19.20 -15.79 -9.53
N ALA A 269 -19.48 -16.45 -10.67
CA ALA A 269 -19.29 -15.85 -11.99
C ALA A 269 -20.19 -14.62 -12.20
N MET A 270 -21.46 -14.69 -11.78
CA MET A 270 -22.37 -13.54 -11.83
C MET A 270 -21.90 -12.38 -10.96
N ALA A 271 -21.49 -12.67 -9.71
CA ALA A 271 -20.95 -11.67 -8.81
C ALA A 271 -19.69 -11.02 -9.37
N TYR A 272 -18.83 -11.81 -10.02
CA TYR A 272 -17.65 -11.31 -10.70
C TYR A 272 -18.00 -10.38 -11.87
N GLN A 273 -18.95 -10.75 -12.74
CA GLN A 273 -19.36 -9.86 -13.85
C GLN A 273 -19.92 -8.52 -13.32
N ARG A 274 -20.68 -8.55 -12.22
CA ARG A 274 -21.16 -7.31 -11.56
C ARG A 274 -20.02 -6.49 -10.97
N GLY A 275 -19.03 -7.16 -10.39
CA GLY A 275 -17.87 -6.52 -9.78
C GLY A 275 -16.77 -6.11 -10.75
N LYS A 276 -16.86 -6.41 -12.05
CA LYS A 276 -15.83 -6.01 -13.03
C LYS A 276 -15.73 -4.50 -13.13
N GLY A 277 -14.50 -3.98 -13.31
CA GLY A 277 -14.25 -2.55 -13.41
C GLY A 277 -15.12 -1.81 -14.40
N LEU A 278 -15.38 -2.38 -15.59
CA LEU A 278 -16.26 -1.73 -16.58
C LEU A 278 -17.69 -1.56 -16.08
N ASN A 279 -18.23 -2.55 -15.35
CA ASN A 279 -19.56 -2.45 -14.78
C ASN A 279 -19.58 -1.44 -13.62
N VAL A 280 -18.55 -1.42 -12.79
CA VAL A 280 -18.40 -0.51 -11.64
C VAL A 280 -18.24 0.94 -12.10
N ALA A 281 -17.47 1.19 -13.17
CA ALA A 281 -17.33 2.49 -13.81
C ALA A 281 -18.67 2.97 -14.40
N ALA A 282 -19.45 2.09 -15.02
CA ALA A 282 -20.78 2.44 -15.53
C ALA A 282 -21.76 2.90 -14.43
N HIS A 283 -21.50 2.56 -13.17
CA HIS A 283 -22.26 3.02 -12.00
C HIS A 283 -21.61 4.23 -11.29
N PHE A 284 -20.54 4.80 -11.85
CA PHE A 284 -19.78 5.93 -11.28
C PHE A 284 -19.29 5.66 -9.84
N GLU A 285 -18.93 4.41 -9.56
CA GLU A 285 -18.17 4.07 -8.35
C GLU A 285 -16.67 4.30 -8.51
N ILE A 286 -16.18 4.24 -9.75
CA ILE A 286 -14.85 4.69 -10.17
C ILE A 286 -14.97 5.63 -11.37
N ASP A 287 -13.93 6.42 -11.63
CA ASP A 287 -13.96 7.44 -12.69
C ASP A 287 -13.82 6.80 -14.09
N ASP A 288 -12.93 5.82 -14.23
CA ASP A 288 -12.67 5.17 -15.52
C ASP A 288 -11.99 3.79 -15.39
N VAL A 289 -12.02 3.02 -16.47
CA VAL A 289 -11.17 1.85 -16.68
C VAL A 289 -10.18 2.16 -17.79
N ILE A 290 -8.92 2.30 -17.43
CA ILE A 290 -7.88 2.85 -18.30
C ILE A 290 -6.97 1.76 -18.86
N ASP A 291 -6.29 2.02 -19.96
CA ASP A 291 -5.15 1.21 -20.35
C ASP A 291 -4.05 1.34 -19.29
N PRO A 292 -3.49 0.24 -18.76
CA PRO A 292 -2.38 0.29 -17.81
C PRO A 292 -1.21 1.20 -18.26
N ALA A 293 -0.97 1.29 -19.57
CA ALA A 293 0.08 2.15 -20.13
C ALA A 293 -0.18 3.66 -19.97
N GLU A 294 -1.43 4.07 -19.74
CA GLU A 294 -1.84 5.48 -19.58
C GLU A 294 -1.82 5.95 -18.12
N THR A 295 -1.46 5.07 -17.18
CA THR A 295 -1.48 5.37 -15.74
C THR A 295 -0.67 6.62 -15.38
N ARG A 296 0.47 6.87 -16.05
CA ARG A 296 1.30 8.07 -15.83
C ARG A 296 0.58 9.38 -16.16
N ALA A 297 -0.28 9.39 -17.17
CA ALA A 297 -1.07 10.57 -17.54
C ALA A 297 -2.05 10.94 -16.42
N TRP A 298 -2.69 9.93 -15.80
CA TRP A 298 -3.55 10.14 -14.64
C TRP A 298 -2.77 10.62 -13.41
N ILE A 299 -1.61 10.03 -13.13
CA ILE A 299 -0.73 10.49 -12.02
C ILE A 299 -0.38 11.98 -12.20
N SER A 300 -0.11 12.41 -13.44
CA SER A 300 0.17 13.81 -13.74
C SER A 300 -0.96 14.77 -13.34
N THR A 301 -2.21 14.33 -13.31
CA THR A 301 -3.33 15.16 -12.83
C THR A 301 -3.26 15.41 -11.32
N VAL A 302 -2.82 14.43 -10.53
CA VAL A 302 -2.57 14.55 -9.08
C VAL A 302 -1.37 15.44 -8.81
N LEU A 303 -0.30 15.27 -9.59
CA LEU A 303 0.90 16.10 -9.48
C LEU A 303 0.64 17.57 -9.85
N THR A 304 -0.16 17.82 -10.88
CA THR A 304 -0.45 19.19 -11.36
C THR A 304 -1.52 19.89 -10.51
N SER A 305 -2.42 19.12 -9.89
CA SER A 305 -3.40 19.66 -8.93
C SER A 305 -2.81 19.91 -7.55
N ALA A 306 -1.57 19.46 -7.29
CA ALA A 306 -0.85 19.81 -6.08
C ALA A 306 -0.56 21.32 -6.08
N PRO A 307 -1.15 22.10 -5.16
CA PRO A 307 -0.80 23.50 -5.06
C PRO A 307 0.70 23.60 -4.76
N SER A 308 1.38 24.59 -5.36
CA SER A 308 2.75 24.89 -4.98
C SER A 308 2.79 25.05 -3.45
N PRO A 309 3.67 24.32 -2.74
CA PRO A 309 3.72 24.40 -1.29
C PRO A 309 3.86 25.86 -0.88
N ALA A 310 2.87 26.40 -0.16
CA ALA A 310 2.96 27.75 0.35
C ALA A 310 4.26 27.87 1.15
N ARG A 311 4.99 28.99 1.05
CA ARG A 311 6.11 29.26 1.96
C ARG A 311 5.55 29.31 3.39
N ARG A 312 5.64 28.19 4.12
CA ARG A 312 5.15 28.11 5.50
C ARG A 312 6.24 28.61 6.44
N GLY A 313 5.84 29.44 7.41
CA GLY A 313 6.72 29.84 8.52
C GLY A 313 6.97 28.72 9.55
N GLY A 314 6.39 27.53 9.36
CA GLY A 314 6.48 26.40 10.27
C GLY A 314 6.06 25.06 9.64
N LYS A 315 6.02 24.01 10.45
CA LYS A 315 5.66 22.64 10.02
C LYS A 315 4.17 22.55 9.70
N LYS A 316 3.81 21.75 8.68
CA LYS A 316 2.40 21.48 8.33
C LYS A 316 1.67 20.67 9.39
N ARG A 317 2.31 19.60 9.83
CA ARG A 317 1.85 18.74 10.92
C ARG A 317 2.70 19.05 12.14
N PRO A 318 2.12 19.06 13.36
CA PRO A 318 2.89 19.28 14.58
C PRO A 318 3.96 18.20 14.79
N MET A 319 3.66 16.97 14.35
CA MET A 319 4.58 15.84 14.30
C MET A 319 4.21 14.87 13.16
N ILE A 320 5.16 14.01 12.82
CA ILE A 320 4.91 12.74 12.12
C ILE A 320 5.08 11.68 13.21
N ASP A 321 4.04 10.89 13.47
CA ASP A 321 4.12 9.83 14.48
C ASP A 321 5.29 8.87 14.17
N THR A 322 5.97 8.41 15.22
CA THR A 322 7.08 7.47 15.13
C THR A 322 6.63 6.06 14.69
N TRP A 323 5.35 5.73 14.86
CA TRP A 323 4.79 4.41 14.57
C TRP A 323 3.93 4.34 13.32
#